data_AF-A0A3P7KQM9-F1
#
_entry.id   AF-A0A3P7KQM9-F1
#
_cell.length_a   1.000
_cell.length_b   1.000
_cell.length_c   1.000
_cell.angle_alpha   90.00
_cell.angle_beta   90.00
_cell.angle_gamma   90.00
#
_symmetry.space_group_name_H-M   'P 1'
#
loop_
_entity.id
_entity.type
_entity.pdbx_description
1 polymer ?
#
loop_
_entity_poly.entity_id
_entity_poly.type
_entity_poly.pdbx_seq_one_letter_code
_entity_poly.pdbx_strand_id
1 'polypeptide(L)'
;MYKKLITDASSVGRDLTALQQVVLGRRRTYLSFNSPFHVMGEAERDAFDKDTKKVLSQLEAAIRRLSSQVDGNALSKDEKKLLSLVVDSLQTYLKRTGKIVTDMR
;
A
#
# COMPACT_ATOMS: atom_id res chain seq x y z
N MET A 1 -4.96 -6.02 -23.87
CA MET A 1 -5.35 -6.50 -22.52
C MET A 1 -4.17 -6.44 -21.55
N TYR A 2 -3.08 -7.14 -21.84
CA TYR A 2 -1.84 -7.13 -21.07
C TYR A 2 -1.29 -5.72 -20.74
N LYS A 3 -1.16 -4.85 -21.75
CA LYS A 3 -0.70 -3.45 -21.55
C LYS A 3 -1.55 -2.66 -20.54
N LYS A 4 -2.87 -2.89 -20.51
CA LYS A 4 -3.77 -2.23 -19.56
C LYS A 4 -3.48 -2.71 -18.13
N LEU A 5 -3.31 -4.02 -17.94
CA LEU A 5 -2.96 -4.60 -16.63
C LEU A 5 -1.61 -4.10 -16.13
N ILE A 6 -0.64 -3.89 -17.02
CA ILE A 6 0.64 -3.26 -16.66
C ILE A 6 0.42 -1.83 -16.17
N THR A 7 -0.38 -1.04 -16.87
CA THR A 7 -0.70 0.34 -16.44
C THR A 7 -1.40 0.35 -15.08
N ASP A 8 -2.37 -0.55 -14.89
CA ASP A 8 -3.11 -0.67 -13.62
C ASP A 8 -2.15 -1.08 -12.49
N ALA A 9 -1.30 -2.09 -12.71
CA ALA A 9 -0.27 -2.53 -11.76
C ALA A 9 0.73 -1.41 -11.42
N SER A 10 1.17 -0.65 -12.43
CA SER A 10 2.08 0.48 -12.24
C SER A 10 1.43 1.61 -11.45
N SER A 11 0.14 1.87 -11.66
CA SER A 11 -0.60 2.85 -10.87
C SER A 11 -0.68 2.42 -9.40
N VAL A 12 -1.07 1.18 -9.14
CA VAL A 12 -1.13 0.62 -7.78
C VAL A 12 0.25 0.66 -7.10
N GLY A 13 1.32 0.35 -7.84
CA GLY A 13 2.69 0.44 -7.34
C GLY A 13 3.10 1.86 -6.94
N ARG A 14 2.72 2.87 -7.74
CA ARG A 14 2.98 4.28 -7.40
C ARG A 14 2.20 4.71 -6.16
N ASP A 15 0.93 4.36 -6.07
CA ASP A 15 0.09 4.71 -4.93
C ASP A 15 0.60 4.05 -3.63
N LEU A 16 1.02 2.79 -3.70
CA LEU A 16 1.64 2.10 -2.58
C LEU A 16 2.98 2.74 -2.16
N THR A 17 3.79 3.16 -3.12
CA THR A 17 5.05 3.87 -2.85
C THR A 17 4.78 5.22 -2.17
N ALA A 18 3.79 5.98 -2.65
CA ALA A 18 3.39 7.25 -2.05
C ALA A 18 2.90 7.05 -0.60
N LEU A 19 2.07 6.03 -0.34
CA LEU A 19 1.66 5.68 1.02
C LEU A 19 2.87 5.36 1.90
N GLN A 20 3.81 4.56 1.42
CA GLN A 20 5.01 4.19 2.17
C GLN A 20 5.85 5.43 2.53
N GLN A 21 6.01 6.37 1.58
CA GLN A 21 6.72 7.63 1.84
C GLN A 21 6.01 8.47 2.90
N VAL A 22 4.68 8.58 2.85
CA VAL A 22 3.90 9.29 3.88
C VAL A 22 4.08 8.64 5.25
N VAL A 23 3.96 7.32 5.33
CA VAL A 23 4.12 6.56 6.58
C VAL A 23 5.50 6.76 7.17
N LEU A 24 6.56 6.59 6.38
CA LEU A 24 7.94 6.74 6.86
C LEU A 24 8.28 8.20 7.19
N GLY A 25 7.76 9.17 6.42
CA GLY A 25 7.98 10.59 6.68
C GLY A 25 7.29 11.09 7.94
N ARG A 26 6.09 10.58 8.25
CA ARG A 26 5.33 10.92 9.46
C ARG A 26 5.70 10.06 10.67
N ARG A 27 6.47 8.98 10.51
CA ARG A 27 6.83 8.05 11.60
C ARG A 27 7.47 8.75 12.79
N ARG A 28 8.47 9.60 12.54
CA ARG A 28 9.17 10.32 13.62
C ARG A 28 8.22 11.24 14.39
N THR A 29 7.34 11.96 13.69
CA THR A 29 6.40 12.89 14.33
C THR A 29 5.30 12.13 15.06
N TYR A 30 4.81 11.02 14.50
CA TYR A 30 3.81 10.17 15.14
C TYR A 30 4.33 9.60 16.48
N LEU A 31 5.57 9.09 16.50
CA LEU A 31 6.20 8.53 17.70
C LEU A 31 6.67 9.59 18.72
N SER A 32 6.62 10.88 18.36
CA SER A 32 7.00 11.98 19.27
C SER A 32 6.00 12.21 20.41
N PHE A 33 4.85 11.54 20.39
CA PHE A 33 3.85 11.63 21.46
C PHE A 33 4.38 11.18 22.83
N ASN A 34 5.37 10.28 22.87
CA ASN A 34 6.01 9.90 24.15
C ASN A 34 7.24 10.76 24.47
N SER A 35 7.52 11.79 23.67
CA SER A 35 8.69 12.66 23.81
C SER A 35 8.30 13.98 24.47
N PRO A 36 9.18 14.61 25.26
CA PRO A 36 8.98 15.98 25.74
C PRO A 36 8.78 17.00 24.59
N PHE A 37 9.15 16.64 23.35
CA PHE A 37 8.87 17.42 22.15
C PHE A 37 7.70 16.78 21.39
N HIS A 38 6.48 17.10 21.81
CA HIS A 38 5.25 16.69 21.12
C HIS A 38 5.11 17.46 19.80
N VAL A 39 5.33 16.79 18.68
CA VAL A 39 5.17 17.38 17.34
C VAL A 39 3.81 17.04 16.73
N MET A 40 3.22 15.91 17.14
CA MET A 40 1.93 15.44 16.61
C MET A 40 0.98 15.11 17.77
N GLY A 41 -0.17 15.77 17.79
CA GLY A 41 -1.20 15.59 18.83
C GLY A 41 -2.04 14.32 18.63
N GLU A 42 -2.84 13.97 19.64
CA GLU A 42 -3.74 12.80 19.62
C GLU A 42 -4.71 12.84 18.44
N ALA A 43 -5.41 13.96 18.23
CA ALA A 43 -6.34 14.13 17.11
C ALA A 43 -5.66 13.97 15.74
N GLU A 44 -4.40 14.41 15.60
CA GLU A 44 -3.64 14.24 14.35
C GLU A 44 -3.22 12.78 14.15
N ARG A 45 -2.85 12.07 15.22
CA ARG A 45 -2.55 10.63 15.19
C ARG A 45 -3.78 9.82 14.79
N ASP A 46 -4.93 10.12 15.39
CA ASP A 46 -6.20 9.48 15.06
C ASP A 46 -6.59 9.69 13.59
N ALA A 47 -6.43 10.92 13.08
CA ALA A 47 -6.66 11.24 11.68
C ALA A 47 -5.71 10.45 10.77
N PHE A 48 -4.42 10.44 11.09
CA PHE A 48 -3.43 9.66 10.37
C PHE A 48 -3.76 8.16 10.38
N ASP A 49 -4.20 7.64 11.50
CA ASP A 49 -4.56 6.23 11.66
C ASP A 49 -5.79 5.83 10.86
N LYS A 50 -6.80 6.70 10.82
CA LYS A 50 -7.99 6.54 10.00
C LYS A 50 -7.65 6.59 8.52
N ASP A 51 -6.85 7.58 8.10
CA ASP A 51 -6.49 7.79 6.70
C ASP A 51 -5.60 6.66 6.18
N THR A 52 -4.57 6.27 6.92
CA THR A 52 -3.72 5.14 6.55
C THR A 52 -4.50 3.84 6.48
N LYS A 53 -5.41 3.56 7.43
CA LYS A 53 -6.29 2.39 7.37
C LYS A 53 -7.16 2.39 6.11
N LYS A 54 -7.75 3.55 5.77
CA LYS A 54 -8.59 3.70 4.57
C LYS A 54 -7.79 3.43 3.30
N VAL A 55 -6.62 4.04 3.14
CA VAL A 55 -5.77 3.86 1.96
C VAL A 55 -5.26 2.42 1.85
N LEU A 56 -4.82 1.81 2.96
CA LEU A 56 -4.41 0.39 2.99
C LEU A 56 -5.53 -0.52 2.48
N SER A 57 -6.77 -0.28 2.93
CA SER A 57 -7.95 -1.08 2.51
C SER A 57 -8.26 -0.88 1.03
N GLN A 58 -8.14 0.35 0.51
CA GLN A 58 -8.34 0.65 -0.90
C GLN A 58 -7.29 0.00 -1.79
N LEU A 59 -6.01 0.07 -1.40
CA LEU A 59 -4.92 -0.59 -2.12
C LEU A 59 -5.06 -2.11 -2.09
N GLU A 60 -5.50 -2.68 -0.96
CA GLU A 60 -5.77 -4.11 -0.87
C GLU A 60 -6.86 -4.54 -1.86
N ALA A 61 -7.97 -3.78 -1.93
CA ALA A 61 -9.04 -4.04 -2.88
C ALA A 61 -8.56 -3.90 -4.33
N ALA A 62 -7.73 -2.91 -4.64
CA ALA A 62 -7.15 -2.71 -5.97
C ALA A 62 -6.23 -3.88 -6.38
N ILE A 63 -5.37 -4.34 -5.46
CA ILE A 63 -4.49 -5.49 -5.71
C ILE A 63 -5.29 -6.77 -5.90
N ARG A 64 -6.34 -7.01 -5.08
CA ARG A 64 -7.24 -8.16 -5.25
C ARG A 64 -7.93 -8.14 -6.61
N ARG A 65 -8.44 -6.98 -7.03
CA ARG A 65 -9.05 -6.80 -8.35
C ARG A 65 -8.04 -7.09 -9.47
N LEU A 66 -6.82 -6.57 -9.36
CA LEU A 66 -5.75 -6.82 -10.33
C LEU A 66 -5.43 -8.32 -10.40
N SER A 67 -5.32 -9.01 -9.26
CA SER A 67 -5.12 -10.46 -9.20
C SER A 67 -6.22 -11.22 -9.94
N SER A 68 -7.50 -10.91 -9.66
CA SER A 68 -8.62 -11.56 -10.34
C SER A 68 -8.61 -11.29 -11.86
N GLN A 69 -8.19 -10.11 -12.29
CA GLN A 69 -8.05 -9.80 -13.71
C GLN A 69 -6.88 -10.55 -14.35
N VAL A 70 -5.75 -10.70 -13.66
CA VAL A 70 -4.62 -11.52 -14.15
C VAL A 70 -5.05 -12.98 -14.31
N ASP A 71 -5.89 -13.48 -13.40
CA ASP A 71 -6.35 -14.86 -13.45
C ASP A 71 -7.44 -15.13 -14.49
N GLY A 72 -8.39 -14.20 -14.65
CA GLY A 72 -9.53 -14.36 -15.55
C GLY A 72 -9.29 -13.95 -17.00
N ASN A 73 -8.20 -13.24 -17.29
CA ASN A 73 -7.91 -12.76 -18.63
C ASN A 73 -7.12 -13.79 -19.45
N ALA A 74 -7.42 -13.89 -20.75
CA ALA A 74 -6.64 -14.68 -21.68
C ALA A 74 -5.26 -14.01 -21.92
N LEU A 75 -4.29 -14.42 -21.11
CA LEU A 75 -2.89 -14.00 -21.18
C LEU A 75 -2.03 -15.19 -21.60
N SER A 76 -0.90 -14.91 -22.26
CA SER A 76 0.11 -15.96 -22.46
C SER A 76 0.68 -16.41 -21.11
N LYS A 77 1.28 -17.60 -21.09
CA LYS A 77 1.86 -18.19 -19.87
C LYS A 77 2.90 -17.27 -19.22
N ASP A 78 3.74 -16.64 -20.04
CA ASP A 78 4.81 -15.76 -19.55
C ASP A 78 4.27 -14.42 -19.04
N GLU A 79 3.32 -13.81 -19.77
CA GLU A 79 2.63 -12.58 -19.32
C GLU A 79 1.91 -12.79 -17.99
N LYS A 80 1.20 -13.92 -17.85
CA LYS A 80 0.50 -14.27 -16.60
C LYS A 80 1.51 -14.44 -15.46
N LYS A 81 2.59 -15.19 -15.69
CA LYS A 81 3.65 -15.39 -14.68
C LYS A 81 4.26 -14.06 -14.22
N LEU A 82 4.59 -13.17 -15.15
CA LEU A 82 5.15 -11.85 -14.82
C LEU A 82 4.17 -11.00 -14.00
N LEU A 83 2.91 -10.92 -14.42
CA LEU A 83 1.91 -10.13 -13.70
C LEU A 83 1.58 -10.73 -12.32
N SER A 84 1.54 -12.05 -12.18
CA SER A 84 1.39 -12.70 -10.88
C SER A 84 2.54 -12.34 -9.93
N LEU A 85 3.79 -12.36 -10.39
CA LEU A 85 4.94 -11.93 -9.59
C LEU A 85 4.83 -10.46 -9.15
N VAL A 86 4.33 -9.59 -10.02
CA VAL A 86 4.08 -8.19 -9.69
C VAL A 86 2.99 -8.07 -8.63
N VAL A 87 1.86 -8.78 -8.78
CA VAL A 87 0.77 -8.80 -7.79
C VAL A 87 1.29 -9.29 -6.43
N ASP A 88 2.05 -10.38 -6.39
CA ASP A 88 2.64 -10.92 -5.15
C ASP A 88 3.59 -9.92 -4.48
N SER A 89 4.38 -9.22 -5.29
CA SER A 89 5.26 -8.15 -4.81
C SER A 89 4.45 -7.00 -4.20
N LEU A 90 3.41 -6.53 -4.89
CA LEU A 90 2.52 -5.47 -4.39
C LEU A 90 1.86 -5.88 -3.06
N GLN A 91 1.37 -7.11 -2.95
CA GLN A 91 0.82 -7.64 -1.69
C GLN A 91 1.85 -7.66 -0.57
N THR A 92 3.08 -8.09 -0.88
CA THR A 92 4.16 -8.14 0.09
C THR A 92 4.51 -6.75 0.62
N TYR A 93 4.63 -5.76 -0.27
CA TYR A 93 4.90 -4.38 0.13
C TYR A 93 3.72 -3.76 0.90
N LEU A 94 2.47 -4.02 0.49
CA LEU A 94 1.29 -3.55 1.21
C LEU A 94 1.28 -4.11 2.65
N LYS A 95 1.53 -5.40 2.83
CA LYS A 95 1.61 -6.05 4.14
C LYS A 95 2.72 -5.44 5.00
N ARG A 96 3.90 -5.18 4.42
CA ARG A 96 5.02 -4.52 5.12
C ARG A 96 4.65 -3.11 5.58
N THR A 97 4.04 -2.31 4.71
CA THR A 97 3.60 -0.95 5.05
C THR A 97 2.51 -0.97 6.14
N GLY A 98 1.54 -1.89 6.03
CA GLY A 98 0.52 -2.08 7.08
C GLY A 98 1.10 -2.50 8.42
N LYS A 99 2.14 -3.34 8.40
CA LYS A 99 2.88 -3.72 9.61
C LYS A 99 3.57 -2.51 10.24
N ILE A 100 4.25 -1.67 9.45
CA ILE A 100 4.88 -0.43 9.97
C ILE A 100 3.83 0.47 10.65
N VAL A 101 2.66 0.64 10.03
CA VAL A 101 1.56 1.44 10.62
C VAL A 101 1.08 0.82 11.94
N THR A 102 0.95 -0.50 11.99
CA THR A 102 0.52 -1.22 13.21
C THR A 102 1.56 -1.12 14.31
N ASP A 103 2.84 -1.29 13.99
CA ASP A 103 3.96 -1.24 14.95
C ASP A 103 4.20 0.18 15.52
N MET A 104 3.62 1.22 14.90
CA MET A 104 3.68 2.59 15.43
C MET A 104 2.63 2.88 16.50
N ARG A 105 1.53 2.13 16.52
CA ARG A 105 0.40 2.31 17.45
C ARG A 105 0.70 1.65 18.79
#